data_AF-A0A1I5NE47-F1
#
_entry.id   AF-A0A1I5NE47-F1
#
_cell.length_a   1.000
_cell.length_b   1.000
_cell.length_c   1.000
_cell.angle_alpha   90.00
_cell.angle_beta   90.00
_cell.angle_gamma   90.00
#
_symmetry.space_group_name_H-M   'P 1'
#
loop_
_entity.id
_entity.type
_entity.pdbx_description
1 polymer ?
#
loop_
_entity_poly.entity_id
_entity_poly.type
_entity_poly.pdbx_seq_one_letter_code
_entity_poly.pdbx_strand_id
1 'polypeptide(L)'
;MLDIGWTELLVIGVVALIVVGPKDLPVMFRTLGRFTAKVKGMAREFQRAMDDAADQSGVKDVAKDLKSATSPRQMGLDKLKDAADKFDKWEPGQPERTVGPETAKLSAERAEAARKIRESTAKAATDRQAAEAAKAEAAKAEADAPREMQASSAAPKDNPPKGDA
;
A
#
# COMPACT_ATOMS: atom_id res chain seq x y z
N MET A 1 4.75 7.40 -5.08
CA MET A 1 4.88 7.29 -3.61
C MET A 1 5.15 5.83 -3.31
N LEU A 2 6.41 5.43 -3.48
CA LEU A 2 6.96 4.13 -3.08
C LEU A 2 8.35 4.44 -2.52
N ASP A 3 8.36 5.32 -1.53
CA ASP A 3 9.55 5.75 -0.80
C ASP A 3 9.93 4.66 0.21
N ILE A 4 9.98 3.41 -0.24
CA ILE A 4 10.48 2.28 0.54
C ILE A 4 12.00 2.35 0.44
N GLY A 5 12.59 3.10 1.36
CA GLY A 5 14.03 3.16 1.52
C GLY A 5 14.60 1.90 2.18
N TRP A 6 15.93 1.81 2.21
CA TRP A 6 16.63 0.81 3.01
C TRP A 6 16.22 0.86 4.49
N THR A 7 15.94 2.06 5.00
CA THR A 7 15.51 2.29 6.38
C THR A 7 14.13 1.69 6.66
N GLU A 8 13.13 1.91 5.79
CA GLU A 8 11.80 1.31 5.91
C GLU A 8 11.85 -0.22 5.83
N LEU A 9 12.66 -0.79 4.93
CA LEU A 9 12.87 -2.24 4.87
C LEU A 9 13.44 -2.80 6.19
N LEU A 10 14.34 -2.05 6.84
CA LEU A 10 14.91 -2.41 8.14
C LEU A 10 13.83 -2.39 9.23
N VAL A 11 12.99 -1.35 9.27
CA VAL A 11 11.87 -1.24 10.22
C VAL A 11 10.90 -2.40 10.04
N ILE A 12 10.51 -2.72 8.80
CA ILE A 12 9.63 -3.86 8.49
C ILE A 12 10.29 -5.18 8.92
N GLY A 13 11.60 -5.32 8.69
CA GLY A 13 12.37 -6.48 9.15
C GLY A 13 12.31 -6.66 10.66
N VAL A 14 12.50 -5.59 11.43
CA VAL A 14 12.40 -5.63 12.91
C VAL A 14 11.00 -5.99 13.36
N VAL A 15 9.96 -5.37 12.79
CA VAL A 15 8.56 -5.70 13.12
C VAL A 15 8.25 -7.17 12.81
N ALA A 16 8.71 -7.66 11.66
CA ALA A 16 8.54 -9.06 11.29
C ALA A 16 9.25 -10.01 12.26
N LEU A 17 10.44 -9.66 12.75
CA LEU A 17 11.15 -10.46 13.78
C LEU A 17 10.37 -10.52 15.11
N ILE A 18 9.68 -9.44 15.50
CA ILE A 18 8.89 -9.41 16.74
C ILE A 18 7.62 -10.23 16.59
N VAL A 19 6.89 -10.06 15.48
CA VAL A 19 5.57 -10.69 15.27
C VAL A 19 5.70 -12.18 14.97
N VAL A 20 6.62 -12.54 14.07
CA VAL A 20 6.81 -13.93 13.61
C VAL A 20 7.82 -14.66 14.49
N GLY A 21 8.82 -13.94 15.02
CA GLY A 21 9.91 -14.52 15.79
C GLY A 21 11.19 -14.67 14.96
N PRO A 22 12.38 -14.45 15.57
CA PRO A 22 13.66 -14.47 14.87
C PRO A 22 14.08 -15.85 14.34
N LYS A 23 13.49 -16.93 14.87
CA LYS A 23 13.78 -18.31 14.45
C LYS A 23 12.88 -18.78 13.31
N ASP A 24 11.66 -18.28 13.23
CA ASP A 24 10.66 -18.77 12.26
C ASP A 24 10.77 -18.04 10.92
N LEU A 25 11.11 -16.75 10.94
CA LEU A 25 11.35 -15.92 9.77
C LEU A 25 12.37 -16.55 8.76
N PRO A 26 13.57 -16.99 9.18
CA PRO A 26 14.52 -17.63 8.26
C PRO A 26 14.03 -18.98 7.73
N VAL A 27 13.26 -19.74 8.52
CA VAL A 27 12.67 -21.02 8.10
C VAL A 27 11.58 -20.79 7.04
N MET A 28 10.75 -19.76 7.24
CA MET A 28 9.74 -19.33 6.27
C MET A 28 10.37 -18.89 4.95
N PHE A 29 11.41 -18.04 4.98
CA PHE A 29 12.12 -17.64 3.76
C PHE A 29 12.77 -18.82 3.05
N ARG A 30 13.32 -19.79 3.78
CA ARG A 30 13.91 -20.99 3.17
C ARG A 30 12.83 -21.85 2.50
N THR A 31 11.63 -21.90 3.07
CA THR A 31 10.50 -22.65 2.53
C THR A 31 9.91 -21.97 1.29
N LEU A 32 9.64 -20.67 1.39
CA LEU A 32 9.19 -19.84 0.27
C LEU A 32 10.22 -19.84 -0.86
N GLY A 33 11.50 -19.74 -0.51
CA GLY A 33 12.61 -19.78 -1.46
C GLY A 33 12.67 -21.09 -2.24
N ARG A 34 12.49 -22.25 -1.58
CA ARG A 34 12.42 -23.55 -2.27
C ARG A 34 11.23 -23.64 -3.22
N PHE A 35 10.06 -23.14 -2.81
CA PHE A 35 8.88 -23.11 -3.66
C PHE A 35 9.11 -22.24 -4.90
N THR A 36 9.57 -21.01 -4.71
CA THR A 36 9.90 -20.09 -5.80
C THR A 36 11.00 -20.63 -6.70
N ALA A 37 12.01 -21.34 -6.15
CA ALA A 37 13.05 -21.97 -6.94
C ALA A 37 12.50 -23.08 -7.85
N LYS A 38 11.56 -23.90 -7.34
CA LYS A 38 10.90 -24.94 -8.13
C LYS A 38 10.06 -24.34 -9.27
N VAL A 39 9.27 -23.31 -8.96
CA VAL A 39 8.49 -22.57 -9.97
C VAL A 39 9.41 -21.90 -11.00
N LYS A 40 10.52 -21.29 -10.57
CA LYS A 40 11.53 -20.68 -11.45
C LYS A 40 12.16 -21.72 -12.39
N GLY A 41 12.45 -22.92 -11.88
CA GLY A 41 12.90 -24.05 -12.71
C GLY A 41 11.86 -24.33 -13.79
N MET A 42 10.65 -24.71 -13.39
CA MET A 42 9.56 -25.03 -14.31
C MET A 42 9.30 -23.93 -15.35
N ALA A 43 9.38 -22.66 -14.96
CA ALA A 43 9.26 -21.53 -15.86
C ALA A 43 10.41 -21.46 -16.89
N ARG A 44 11.64 -21.81 -16.52
CA ARG A 44 12.77 -21.90 -17.45
C ARG A 44 12.60 -23.05 -18.44
N GLU A 45 12.11 -24.20 -18.00
CA GLU A 45 11.81 -25.31 -18.89
C GLU A 45 10.66 -24.99 -19.85
N PHE A 46 9.59 -24.36 -19.36
CA PHE A 46 8.50 -23.86 -20.21
C PHE A 46 8.99 -22.81 -21.21
N GLN A 47 9.82 -21.86 -20.76
CA GLN A 47 10.37 -20.85 -21.64
C GLN A 47 11.24 -21.46 -22.73
N ARG A 48 12.09 -22.45 -22.42
CA ARG A 48 12.86 -23.19 -23.43
C ARG A 48 11.95 -23.90 -24.42
N ALA A 49 10.94 -24.64 -23.94
CA ALA A 49 10.01 -25.35 -24.80
C ALA A 49 9.15 -24.41 -25.67
N MET A 50 8.77 -23.25 -25.13
CA MET A 50 8.06 -22.20 -25.88
C MET A 50 8.97 -21.51 -26.90
N ASP A 51 10.23 -21.22 -26.55
CA ASP A 51 11.21 -20.64 -27.49
C ASP A 51 11.44 -21.61 -28.65
N ASP A 52 11.61 -22.91 -28.38
CA ASP A 52 11.78 -23.96 -29.39
C ASP A 52 10.54 -24.12 -30.29
N ALA A 53 9.33 -23.98 -29.73
CA ALA A 53 8.07 -24.02 -30.48
C ALA A 53 7.76 -22.71 -31.25
N ALA A 54 8.15 -21.57 -30.70
CA ALA A 54 7.99 -20.25 -31.31
C ALA A 54 8.89 -20.07 -32.53
N ASP A 55 10.08 -20.66 -32.51
CA ASP A 55 11.03 -20.68 -33.64
C ASP A 55 10.44 -21.35 -34.90
N GLN A 56 9.45 -22.24 -34.74
CA GLN A 56 8.76 -22.91 -35.84
C GLN A 56 7.45 -22.22 -36.27
N SER A 57 6.91 -21.30 -35.45
CA SER A 57 5.56 -20.73 -35.62
C SER A 57 5.54 -19.22 -35.88
N GLY A 58 6.69 -18.54 -35.99
CA GLY A 58 6.77 -17.09 -36.25
C GLY A 58 6.34 -16.21 -35.06
N VAL A 59 6.02 -16.83 -33.91
CA VAL A 59 5.59 -16.16 -32.67
C VAL A 59 6.76 -15.41 -32.00
N LYS A 60 8.00 -15.70 -32.42
CA LYS A 60 9.22 -15.03 -31.94
C LYS A 60 9.19 -13.52 -32.12
N ASP A 61 8.63 -13.04 -33.23
CA ASP A 61 8.55 -11.60 -33.53
C ASP A 61 7.56 -10.90 -32.59
N VAL A 62 6.41 -11.51 -32.32
CA VAL A 62 5.42 -11.00 -31.36
C VAL A 62 5.99 -10.98 -29.94
N ALA A 63 6.72 -12.04 -29.54
CA ALA A 63 7.38 -12.09 -28.24
C ALA A 63 8.48 -11.02 -28.11
N LYS A 64 9.23 -10.76 -29.19
CA LYS A 64 10.29 -9.74 -29.25
C LYS A 64 9.74 -8.32 -29.19
N ASP A 65 8.64 -8.04 -29.86
CA ASP A 65 7.96 -6.75 -29.83
C ASP A 65 7.35 -6.48 -28.45
N LEU A 66 6.69 -7.47 -27.86
CA LEU A 66 6.15 -7.36 -26.49
C LEU A 66 7.26 -7.19 -25.46
N LYS A 67 8.38 -7.90 -25.61
CA LYS A 67 9.54 -7.75 -24.74
C LYS A 67 10.22 -6.39 -24.91
N SER A 68 10.26 -5.86 -26.12
CA SER A 68 10.79 -4.51 -26.38
C SER A 68 9.90 -3.46 -25.71
N ALA A 69 8.58 -3.53 -25.94
CA ALA A 69 7.60 -2.64 -25.32
C ALA A 69 7.60 -2.65 -23.78
N THR A 70 7.96 -3.79 -23.18
CA THR A 70 8.02 -3.94 -21.71
C THR A 70 9.43 -3.83 -21.13
N SER A 71 10.47 -3.64 -21.96
CA SER A 71 11.83 -3.60 -21.44
C SER A 71 12.10 -2.28 -20.71
N PRO A 72 12.51 -2.33 -19.43
CA PRO A 72 12.90 -1.14 -18.68
C PRO A 72 14.18 -0.50 -19.25
N ARG A 73 14.93 -1.24 -20.07
CA ARG A 73 16.15 -0.76 -20.74
C ARG A 73 15.82 0.21 -21.87
N GLN A 74 14.78 -0.02 -22.67
CA GLN A 74 14.32 0.95 -23.68
C GLN A 74 13.73 2.19 -23.02
N MET A 75 12.82 2.02 -22.04
CA MET A 75 12.32 3.16 -21.26
C MET A 75 13.44 3.95 -20.55
N GLY A 76 14.47 3.26 -20.07
CA GLY A 76 15.65 3.87 -19.45
C GLY A 76 16.54 4.60 -20.44
N LEU A 77 16.78 4.02 -21.62
CA LEU A 77 17.55 4.67 -22.69
C LEU A 77 16.81 5.86 -23.30
N ASP A 78 15.49 5.80 -23.43
CA ASP A 78 14.68 6.91 -23.92
C ASP A 78 14.70 8.07 -22.93
N LYS A 79 14.58 7.78 -21.62
CA LYS A 79 14.76 8.80 -20.58
C LYS A 79 16.19 9.34 -20.53
N LEU A 80 17.20 8.50 -20.78
CA LEU A 80 18.59 8.93 -20.79
C LEU A 80 18.90 9.81 -22.02
N LYS A 81 18.35 9.48 -23.19
CA LYS A 81 18.40 10.32 -24.39
C LYS A 81 17.67 11.63 -24.18
N ASP A 82 16.48 11.59 -23.60
CA ASP A 82 15.67 12.78 -23.32
C ASP A 82 16.34 13.68 -22.25
N ALA A 83 17.08 13.09 -21.30
CA ALA A 83 17.93 13.83 -20.37
C ALA A 83 19.19 14.38 -21.03
N ALA A 84 19.83 13.63 -21.93
CA ALA A 84 20.97 14.08 -22.71
C ALA A 84 20.59 15.23 -23.65
N ASP A 85 19.45 15.15 -24.35
CA ASP A 85 18.91 16.22 -25.18
C ASP A 85 18.58 17.48 -24.37
N LYS A 86 18.06 17.31 -23.14
CA LYS A 86 17.81 18.43 -22.21
C LYS A 86 19.10 19.06 -21.71
N PHE A 87 20.16 18.27 -21.54
CA PHE A 87 21.47 18.75 -21.12
C PHE A 87 22.26 19.42 -22.26
N ASP A 88 22.16 18.89 -23.48
CA ASP A 88 22.78 19.48 -24.68
C ASP A 88 22.13 20.83 -25.04
N LYS A 89 20.82 20.95 -24.79
CA LYS A 89 20.07 22.21 -24.91
C LYS A 89 20.20 23.13 -23.70
N TRP A 90 20.90 22.68 -22.64
CA TRP A 90 21.18 23.49 -21.46
C TRP A 90 22.48 24.27 -21.69
N GLU A 91 22.34 25.51 -22.14
CA GLU A 91 23.44 26.46 -22.26
C GLU A 91 23.62 27.22 -20.94
N PRO A 92 24.71 27.00 -20.19
CA PRO A 92 25.02 27.83 -19.02
C PRO A 92 25.46 29.22 -19.48
N GLY A 93 24.58 30.21 -19.34
CA GLY A 93 24.95 31.62 -19.53
C GLY A 93 23.96 32.54 -20.24
N GLN A 94 22.78 32.07 -20.68
CA GLN A 94 21.76 32.99 -21.21
C GLN A 94 20.80 33.45 -20.09
N PRO A 95 20.70 34.77 -19.81
CA PRO A 95 19.55 35.30 -19.09
C PRO A 95 18.33 35.23 -20.03
N GLU A 96 17.24 34.67 -19.52
CA GLU A 96 15.91 34.61 -20.14
C GLU A 96 15.70 33.65 -21.33
N ARG A 97 15.18 32.46 -21.01
CA ARG A 97 14.09 31.84 -21.79
C ARG A 97 12.81 31.82 -20.95
N THR A 98 12.16 32.98 -20.97
CA THR A 98 10.71 33.13 -21.14
C THR A 98 9.82 32.07 -20.48
N VAL A 99 9.40 32.39 -19.25
CA VAL A 99 8.13 31.90 -18.71
C VAL A 99 7.04 32.49 -19.62
N GLY A 100 6.65 31.75 -20.65
CA GLY A 100 5.56 32.18 -21.54
C GLY A 100 4.27 32.41 -20.73
N PRO A 101 3.35 33.28 -21.22
CA PRO A 101 2.08 33.58 -20.53
C PRO A 101 1.25 32.32 -20.25
N GLU A 102 1.41 31.26 -21.03
CA GLU A 102 0.78 29.95 -20.81
C GLU A 102 1.28 29.27 -19.53
N THR A 103 2.58 29.31 -19.24
CA THR A 103 3.16 28.71 -18.02
C THR A 103 2.72 29.46 -16.76
N ALA A 104 2.50 30.78 -16.86
CA ALA A 104 1.96 31.59 -15.77
C ALA A 104 0.46 31.33 -15.52
N LYS A 105 -0.33 31.10 -16.57
CA LYS A 105 -1.75 30.70 -16.43
C LYS A 105 -1.88 29.30 -15.83
N LEU A 106 -1.08 28.34 -16.28
CA LEU A 106 -1.07 26.97 -15.77
C LEU A 106 -0.63 26.89 -14.31
N SER A 107 0.28 27.77 -13.86
CA SER A 107 0.68 27.84 -12.46
C SER A 107 -0.39 28.47 -11.57
N ALA A 108 -1.10 29.48 -12.05
CA ALA A 108 -2.26 30.07 -11.37
C ALA A 108 -3.41 29.06 -11.25
N GLU A 109 -3.77 28.36 -12.34
CA GLU A 109 -4.83 27.34 -12.35
C GLU A 109 -4.51 26.16 -11.41
N ARG A 110 -3.24 25.70 -11.41
CA ARG A 110 -2.79 24.65 -10.50
C ARG A 110 -2.81 25.10 -9.03
N ALA A 111 -2.51 26.37 -8.76
CA ALA A 111 -2.56 26.93 -7.41
C ALA A 111 -4.00 27.05 -6.90
N GLU A 112 -4.96 27.43 -7.74
CA GLU A 112 -6.38 27.47 -7.39
C GLU A 112 -6.98 26.08 -7.19
N ALA A 113 -6.66 25.13 -8.07
CA ALA A 113 -7.07 23.74 -7.93
C ALA A 113 -6.55 23.12 -6.61
N ALA A 114 -5.28 23.38 -6.27
CA ALA A 114 -4.71 22.91 -5.02
C ALA A 114 -5.39 23.52 -3.78
N ARG A 115 -5.79 24.80 -3.84
CA ARG A 115 -6.55 25.45 -2.74
C ARG A 115 -7.93 24.84 -2.58
N LYS A 116 -8.66 24.63 -3.67
CA LYS A 116 -10.01 24.04 -3.66
C LYS A 116 -10.02 22.61 -3.12
N ILE A 117 -9.04 21.79 -3.52
CA ILE A 117 -8.87 20.42 -3.01
C ILE A 117 -8.54 20.43 -1.52
N ARG A 118 -7.67 21.34 -1.06
CA ARG A 118 -7.33 21.45 0.37
C ARG A 118 -8.53 21.89 1.20
N GLU A 119 -9.32 22.84 0.71
CA GLU A 119 -10.52 23.31 1.42
C GLU A 119 -11.62 22.23 1.46
N SER A 120 -11.87 21.51 0.36
CA SER A 120 -12.83 20.41 0.37
C SER A 120 -12.39 19.25 1.25
N THR A 121 -11.10 18.96 1.29
CA THR A 121 -10.53 17.90 2.14
C THR A 121 -10.56 18.30 3.62
N ALA A 122 -10.28 19.57 3.94
CA ALA A 122 -10.37 20.08 5.31
C ALA A 122 -11.81 20.03 5.81
N LYS A 123 -12.79 20.46 5.01
CA LYS A 123 -14.23 20.37 5.36
C LYS A 123 -14.69 18.93 5.57
N ALA A 124 -14.33 18.02 4.65
CA ALA A 124 -14.67 16.61 4.77
C ALA A 124 -14.02 15.94 6.01
N ALA A 125 -12.81 16.36 6.38
CA ALA A 125 -12.14 15.86 7.58
C ALA A 125 -12.83 16.36 8.86
N THR A 126 -13.22 17.64 8.94
CA THR A 126 -13.98 18.16 10.08
C THR A 126 -15.37 17.54 10.19
N ASP A 127 -16.08 17.34 9.09
CA ASP A 127 -17.41 16.72 9.10
C ASP A 127 -17.35 15.27 9.58
N ARG A 128 -16.30 14.54 9.15
CA ARG A 128 -16.06 13.17 9.61
C ARG A 128 -15.74 13.12 11.10
N GLN A 129 -14.89 14.02 11.59
CA GLN A 129 -14.54 14.11 13.02
C GLN A 129 -15.76 14.50 13.87
N ALA A 130 -16.61 15.41 13.39
CA ALA A 130 -17.84 15.79 14.08
C ALA A 130 -18.86 14.63 14.11
N ALA A 131 -18.98 13.87 13.02
CA ALA A 131 -19.85 12.70 12.98
C ALA A 131 -19.34 11.54 13.86
N GLU A 132 -18.02 11.33 13.92
CA GLU A 132 -17.39 10.35 14.80
C GLU A 132 -17.51 10.76 16.27
N ALA A 133 -17.36 12.05 16.59
CA ALA A 133 -17.57 12.58 17.94
C ALA A 133 -19.03 12.47 18.40
N ALA A 134 -20.00 12.82 17.55
CA ALA A 134 -21.43 12.68 17.85
C ALA A 134 -21.85 11.21 18.03
N LYS A 135 -21.28 10.29 17.23
CA LYS A 135 -21.49 8.84 17.42
C LYS A 135 -20.86 8.32 18.71
N ALA A 136 -19.69 8.82 19.09
CA ALA A 136 -19.04 8.46 20.34
C ALA A 136 -19.80 9.01 21.57
N GLU A 137 -20.41 10.19 21.45
CA GLU A 137 -21.24 10.79 22.50
C GLU A 137 -22.60 10.09 22.64
N ALA A 138 -23.24 9.71 21.53
CA ALA A 138 -24.45 8.89 21.54
C ALA A 138 -24.21 7.49 22.13
N ALA A 139 -23.08 6.86 21.79
CA ALA A 139 -22.70 5.55 22.36
C ALA A 139 -22.39 5.61 23.86
N LYS A 140 -21.90 6.76 24.36
CA LYS A 140 -21.71 6.98 25.80
C LYS A 140 -23.03 7.26 26.52
N ALA A 141 -23.97 7.96 25.89
CA ALA A 141 -25.30 8.20 26.44
C ALA A 141 -26.16 6.92 26.52
N GLU A 142 -26.02 5.99 25.57
CA GLU A 142 -26.67 4.66 25.65
C GLU A 142 -26.03 3.73 26.70
N ALA A 143 -24.76 3.93 27.05
CA ALA A 143 -24.07 3.16 28.08
C ALA A 143 -24.38 3.61 29.52
N ASP A 144 -24.86 4.85 29.71
CA ASP A 144 -25.20 5.44 31.02
C ASP A 144 -26.69 5.30 31.37
N ALA A 145 -27.50 4.63 30.53
CA ALA A 145 -28.89 4.30 30.86
C ALA A 145 -28.93 3.33 32.06
N PRO A 146 -29.56 3.68 33.20
CA PRO A 146 -29.51 2.85 34.41
C PRO A 146 -30.15 1.47 34.17
N ARG A 147 -29.32 0.43 34.17
CA ARG A 147 -29.77 -0.96 34.27
C ARG A 147 -30.12 -1.25 35.73
N GLU A 148 -31.20 -0.66 36.22
CA GLU A 148 -31.76 -1.02 37.52
C GLU A 148 -32.36 -2.43 37.48
N MET A 149 -32.08 -3.17 38.56
CA MET A 149 -32.65 -4.46 38.97
C MET A 149 -32.25 -5.70 38.16
N GLN A 150 -31.22 -6.39 38.65
CA GLN A 150 -31.40 -7.66 39.37
C GLN A 150 -30.06 -8.22 39.88
N ALA A 151 -29.69 -7.81 41.10
CA ALA A 151 -28.74 -8.55 41.92
C ALA A 151 -29.01 -8.24 43.40
N SER A 152 -30.13 -8.76 43.92
CA SER A 152 -30.29 -8.92 45.36
C SER A 152 -31.25 -10.06 45.65
N SER A 153 -30.69 -11.20 46.03
CA SER A 153 -31.08 -11.94 47.24
C SER A 153 -30.34 -13.27 47.27
N ALA A 154 -29.18 -13.26 47.93
CA ALA A 154 -28.59 -14.46 48.50
C ALA A 154 -29.42 -14.87 49.72
N ALA A 155 -29.87 -16.12 49.77
CA ALA A 155 -30.33 -16.75 51.00
C ALA A 155 -30.08 -18.27 50.94
N PRO A 156 -29.18 -18.81 51.77
CA PRO A 156 -29.24 -20.21 52.16
C PRO A 156 -29.56 -20.37 53.66
N LYS A 157 -30.26 -21.48 53.97
CA LYS A 157 -30.69 -22.01 55.30
C LYS A 157 -32.10 -21.53 55.68
N ASP A 158 -33.09 -22.40 55.87
CA ASP A 158 -33.12 -23.44 56.92
C ASP A 158 -34.22 -24.52 56.68
N ASN A 159 -34.22 -25.58 57.50
CA ASN A 159 -35.24 -26.63 57.74
C ASN A 159 -35.21 -27.93 56.90
N PRO A 160 -35.50 -29.12 57.52
CA PRO A 160 -36.75 -29.36 58.26
C PRO A 160 -36.64 -30.06 59.63
N PRO A 161 -37.64 -29.90 60.53
CA PRO A 161 -37.94 -30.87 61.56
C PRO A 161 -38.85 -31.97 60.98
N LYS A 162 -38.47 -33.24 61.18
CA LYS A 162 -39.41 -34.37 61.14
C LYS A 162 -39.50 -34.94 62.55
N GLY A 163 -40.72 -34.99 63.09
CA GLY A 163 -41.04 -35.79 64.25
C GLY A 163 -41.05 -37.28 63.89
N ASP A 164 -40.81 -38.12 64.90
CA ASP A 164 -41.56 -39.33 65.25
C ASP A 164 -40.82 -40.05 66.39
N ALA A 165 -41.59 -40.44 67.42
CA ALA A 165 -41.28 -41.26 68.62
C ALA A 165 -40.50 -40.59 69.79
#